data_AF-A0AA35XGD4-F1
#
_entry.id   AF-A0AA35XGD4-F1
#
_cell.length_a   1.000
_cell.length_b   1.000
_cell.length_c   1.000
_cell.angle_alpha   90.00
_cell.angle_beta   90.00
_cell.angle_gamma   90.00
#
_symmetry.space_group_name_H-M   'P 1'
#
loop_
_entity.id
_entity.type
_entity.pdbx_description
1 polymer ?
#
loop_
_entity_poly.entity_id
_entity_poly.type
_entity_poly.pdbx_seq_one_letter_code
_entity_poly.pdbx_strand_id
1 'polypeptide(L)'
;MSWGQPLSLADVDQLVQTLGPLTEEQLKTLRAQLCPGDVSVGDTLEDVLLYWIEHESNPTRPLLQQKLQALVPESEGAELPDESKPGIVKRFLGAFSERGKRLVKNAEIKDLIDKCGKGNREAVGDLLTKVKPNVVDNRQTPLLAASLMGHLDIVKDLVAAKADVNFVTEGRAGRPALNAACSRGRYEVAEYLLDQGASVNATDGDQFSALHEATFNGHPRVAKLLIERGADIEKKSNDGSTALMVASEGGDVDTVKLLLEHRANSSHRLPKWGRTAIHSAASRGKAKVVELLLEAADCPIDDQDSAGATPLIMALIGNTPGKVARARAGYLETVKFLVGAGANLNIQDKTGKTVLMFAAKDNRLEEAKVLVEAGADLNIQDQEKGWSAIFFAAEKADVPMAQLLCEAGANLDLRNKKKKSVLDVAKTYSPTIHEMLEKASQRKVNLGRIKAEKRLILKNKELRMTLQPWNNNVH
;
A
#
# COMPACT_ATOMS: atom_id res chain seq x y z
N MET A 1 -24.18 -37.54 -17.82
CA MET A 1 -23.59 -38.72 -17.15
C MET A 1 -22.86 -38.23 -15.90
N SER A 2 -23.05 -38.87 -14.74
CA SER A 2 -22.20 -38.63 -13.56
C SER A 2 -20.79 -39.15 -13.86
N TRP A 3 -19.77 -38.33 -13.63
CA TRP A 3 -18.39 -38.62 -14.03
C TRP A 3 -17.81 -39.80 -13.23
N GLY A 4 -17.20 -40.77 -13.93
CA GLY A 4 -16.52 -41.93 -13.35
C GLY A 4 -17.33 -43.24 -13.28
N GLN A 5 -18.47 -43.36 -13.98
CA GLN A 5 -19.14 -44.67 -14.14
C GLN A 5 -18.67 -45.38 -15.42
N PRO A 6 -18.55 -46.73 -15.42
CA PRO A 6 -18.27 -47.49 -16.64
C PRO A 6 -19.36 -47.27 -17.69
N LEU A 7 -18.99 -47.14 -18.96
CA LEU A 7 -19.97 -46.96 -20.04
C LEU A 7 -20.95 -48.15 -20.09
N SER A 8 -22.25 -47.85 -20.03
CA SER A 8 -23.29 -48.83 -20.36
C SER A 8 -23.55 -48.87 -21.87
N LEU A 9 -24.20 -49.93 -22.37
CA LEU A 9 -24.62 -50.02 -23.79
C LEU A 9 -25.49 -48.83 -24.21
N ALA A 10 -26.30 -48.28 -23.29
CA ALA A 10 -27.13 -47.11 -23.53
C ALA A 10 -26.31 -45.82 -23.65
N ASP A 11 -25.17 -45.69 -22.96
CA ASP A 11 -24.27 -44.54 -23.04
C ASP A 11 -23.50 -44.53 -24.37
N VAL A 12 -23.13 -45.71 -24.88
CA VAL A 12 -22.54 -45.90 -26.22
C VAL A 12 -23.54 -45.52 -27.30
N ASP A 13 -24.80 -45.96 -27.16
CA ASP A 13 -25.86 -45.60 -28.10
C ASP A 13 -26.20 -44.11 -28.05
N GLN A 14 -26.14 -43.47 -26.88
CA GLN A 14 -26.36 -42.03 -26.72
C GLN A 14 -25.22 -41.19 -27.33
N LEU A 15 -23.98 -41.67 -27.27
CA LEU A 15 -22.80 -41.03 -27.89
C LEU A 15 -22.81 -41.17 -29.42
N VAL A 16 -23.25 -42.33 -29.91
CA VAL A 16 -23.52 -42.56 -31.33
C VAL A 16 -24.69 -41.69 -31.82
N GLN A 17 -25.75 -41.51 -31.02
CA GLN A 17 -26.88 -40.63 -31.35
C GLN A 17 -26.48 -39.15 -31.44
N THR A 18 -25.56 -38.68 -30.58
CA THR A 18 -25.05 -37.29 -30.63
C THR A 18 -24.11 -37.05 -31.83
N LEU A 19 -23.48 -38.11 -32.35
CA LEU A 19 -22.67 -38.06 -33.57
C LEU A 19 -23.52 -38.20 -34.85
N GLY A 20 -24.83 -38.40 -34.81
CA GLY A 20 -25.67 -38.52 -36.02
C GLY A 20 -25.61 -39.90 -36.71
N PRO A 21 -26.25 -40.09 -37.89
CA PRO A 21 -26.58 -41.44 -38.37
C PRO A 21 -25.36 -42.17 -38.94
N LEU A 22 -24.98 -43.27 -38.28
CA LEU A 22 -24.01 -44.26 -38.73
C LEU A 22 -24.73 -45.44 -39.41
N THR A 23 -24.06 -46.14 -40.33
CA THR A 23 -24.61 -47.39 -40.88
C THR A 23 -24.47 -48.55 -39.88
N GLU A 24 -25.40 -49.51 -39.93
CA GLU A 24 -25.44 -50.69 -39.05
C GLU A 24 -24.12 -51.49 -39.06
N GLU A 25 -23.47 -51.58 -40.22
CA GLU A 25 -22.18 -52.26 -40.39
C GLU A 25 -21.02 -51.51 -39.68
N GLN A 26 -21.03 -50.16 -39.70
CA GLN A 26 -20.04 -49.30 -39.01
C GLN A 26 -20.20 -49.35 -37.49
N LEU A 27 -21.45 -49.39 -37.01
CA LEU A 27 -21.82 -49.61 -35.61
C LEU A 27 -21.33 -50.98 -35.11
N LYS A 28 -21.42 -52.00 -35.95
CA LYS A 28 -20.95 -53.36 -35.67
C LYS A 28 -19.43 -53.45 -35.53
N THR A 29 -18.69 -52.68 -36.33
CA THR A 29 -17.21 -52.62 -36.28
C THR A 29 -16.68 -51.80 -35.09
N LEU A 30 -17.33 -50.67 -34.74
CA LEU A 30 -17.04 -49.90 -33.53
C LEU A 30 -17.25 -50.74 -32.26
N ARG A 31 -18.37 -51.47 -32.20
CA ARG A 31 -18.68 -52.44 -31.12
C ARG A 31 -17.70 -53.61 -31.05
N ALA A 32 -17.09 -54.01 -32.17
CA ALA A 32 -16.10 -55.09 -32.24
C ALA A 32 -14.67 -54.66 -31.84
N GLN A 33 -14.30 -53.37 -31.92
CA GLN A 33 -13.00 -52.84 -31.47
C GLN A 33 -13.01 -52.35 -30.01
N LEU A 34 -14.20 -52.11 -29.46
CA LEU A 34 -14.46 -51.98 -28.03
C LEU A 34 -14.11 -53.26 -27.24
N CYS A 35 -14.06 -54.41 -27.91
CA CYS A 35 -13.83 -55.73 -27.33
C CYS A 35 -13.04 -56.60 -28.34
N PRO A 36 -11.70 -56.54 -28.40
CA PRO A 36 -10.95 -57.49 -27.55
C PRO A 36 -9.54 -57.01 -27.15
N GLY A 37 -9.25 -57.01 -25.85
CA GLY A 37 -7.88 -57.20 -25.32
C GLY A 37 -7.28 -56.03 -24.53
N ASP A 38 -7.29 -54.82 -25.07
CA ASP A 38 -6.45 -53.74 -24.52
C ASP A 38 -7.21 -52.58 -23.85
N VAL A 39 -8.54 -52.56 -23.95
CA VAL A 39 -9.38 -51.68 -23.11
C VAL A 39 -9.79 -52.47 -21.89
N SER A 40 -9.19 -52.11 -20.76
CA SER A 40 -9.35 -52.82 -19.50
C SER A 40 -10.62 -52.36 -18.78
N VAL A 41 -11.17 -53.22 -17.92
CA VAL A 41 -12.33 -52.88 -17.09
C VAL A 41 -11.93 -51.74 -16.14
N GLY A 42 -12.17 -50.49 -16.54
CA GLY A 42 -11.76 -49.28 -15.80
C GLY A 42 -11.48 -48.01 -16.61
N ASP A 43 -11.37 -48.09 -17.95
CA ASP A 43 -10.98 -46.95 -18.80
C ASP A 43 -12.12 -45.91 -19.01
N THR A 44 -11.76 -44.61 -19.10
CA THR A 44 -12.73 -43.51 -19.28
C THR A 44 -13.04 -43.23 -20.76
N LEU A 45 -14.11 -42.47 -21.03
CA LEU A 45 -14.47 -42.05 -22.39
C LEU A 45 -13.34 -41.26 -23.09
N GLU A 46 -12.58 -40.45 -22.35
CA GLU A 46 -11.42 -39.73 -22.88
C GLU A 46 -10.25 -40.65 -23.19
N ASP A 47 -10.02 -41.68 -22.39
CA ASP A 47 -8.97 -42.68 -22.65
C ASP A 47 -9.34 -43.55 -23.85
N VAL A 48 -10.62 -43.87 -23.99
CA VAL A 48 -11.16 -44.64 -25.12
C VAL A 48 -11.21 -43.79 -26.39
N LEU A 49 -11.52 -42.49 -26.29
CA LEU A 49 -11.44 -41.55 -27.42
C LEU A 49 -9.98 -41.22 -27.75
N LEU A 50 -9.09 -40.97 -26.79
CA LEU A 50 -7.66 -40.84 -27.06
C LEU A 50 -7.14 -42.13 -27.68
N TYR A 51 -7.46 -43.29 -27.13
CA TYR A 51 -7.06 -44.59 -27.68
C TYR A 51 -7.61 -44.82 -29.09
N TRP A 52 -8.88 -44.54 -29.37
CA TRP A 52 -9.48 -44.71 -30.71
C TRP A 52 -9.05 -43.69 -31.73
N ILE A 53 -8.78 -42.48 -31.26
CA ILE A 53 -8.28 -41.44 -32.13
C ILE A 53 -6.75 -41.68 -32.31
N GLU A 54 -6.00 -42.21 -31.33
CA GLU A 54 -4.56 -42.51 -31.39
C GLU A 54 -4.24 -43.88 -32.02
N HIS A 55 -5.17 -44.86 -32.04
CA HIS A 55 -5.01 -46.19 -32.63
C HIS A 55 -5.33 -46.22 -34.12
N GLU A 56 -4.35 -46.65 -34.91
CA GLU A 56 -4.37 -46.47 -36.36
C GLU A 56 -5.19 -47.53 -37.12
N SER A 57 -5.46 -48.69 -36.52
CA SER A 57 -6.26 -49.79 -37.10
C SER A 57 -7.79 -49.56 -37.03
N ASN A 58 -8.24 -48.44 -36.47
CA ASN A 58 -9.66 -48.11 -36.27
C ASN A 58 -10.31 -47.58 -37.56
N PRO A 59 -11.28 -48.30 -38.17
CA PRO A 59 -11.88 -47.92 -39.45
C PRO A 59 -12.83 -46.71 -39.36
N THR A 60 -13.13 -46.19 -38.16
CA THR A 60 -14.11 -45.09 -37.93
C THR A 60 -13.47 -43.77 -37.49
N ARG A 61 -12.16 -43.78 -37.21
CA ARG A 61 -11.33 -42.62 -36.81
C ARG A 61 -11.56 -41.33 -37.64
N PRO A 62 -11.70 -41.36 -38.99
CA PRO A 62 -11.82 -40.14 -39.78
C PRO A 62 -13.16 -39.39 -39.60
N LEU A 63 -14.24 -40.13 -39.38
CA LEU A 63 -15.59 -39.60 -39.19
C LEU A 63 -15.75 -38.99 -37.78
N LEU A 64 -15.06 -39.56 -36.79
CA LEU A 64 -15.02 -39.09 -35.39
C LEU A 64 -14.44 -37.68 -35.26
N GLN A 65 -13.34 -37.37 -35.95
CA GLN A 65 -12.72 -36.06 -35.75
C GLN A 65 -13.30 -34.94 -36.60
N GLN A 66 -13.92 -35.29 -37.72
CA GLN A 66 -14.69 -34.36 -38.54
C GLN A 66 -15.90 -33.79 -37.76
N LYS A 67 -16.58 -34.63 -36.99
CA LYS A 67 -17.68 -34.20 -36.10
C LYS A 67 -17.19 -33.47 -34.85
N LEU A 68 -16.03 -33.83 -34.31
CA LEU A 68 -15.37 -33.09 -33.21
C LEU A 68 -14.95 -31.66 -33.63
N GLN A 69 -14.68 -31.42 -34.91
CA GLN A 69 -14.31 -30.10 -35.42
C GLN A 69 -15.54 -29.21 -35.70
N ALA A 70 -16.68 -29.80 -36.10
CA ALA A 70 -17.97 -29.11 -36.25
C ALA A 70 -18.61 -28.69 -34.90
N LEU A 71 -18.08 -29.16 -33.77
CA LEU A 71 -18.51 -28.83 -32.40
C LEU A 71 -17.76 -27.61 -31.80
N VAL A 72 -16.89 -26.94 -32.56
CA VAL A 72 -16.14 -25.75 -32.13
C VAL A 72 -16.72 -24.49 -32.80
N PRO A 73 -17.33 -23.53 -32.05
CA PRO A 73 -17.82 -22.28 -32.63
C PRO A 73 -16.73 -21.21 -32.83
N GLU A 74 -16.93 -20.43 -33.89
CA GLU A 74 -16.08 -19.46 -34.58
C GLU A 74 -15.37 -18.41 -33.69
N SER A 75 -14.03 -18.34 -33.73
CA SER A 75 -13.29 -17.11 -33.36
C SER A 75 -11.98 -16.89 -34.11
N GLU A 76 -11.86 -17.42 -35.33
CA GLU A 76 -10.95 -16.89 -36.35
C GLU A 76 -11.70 -16.95 -37.69
N GLY A 77 -11.86 -15.80 -38.36
CA GLY A 77 -12.73 -15.64 -39.53
C GLY A 77 -12.28 -16.42 -40.76
N ALA A 78 -12.72 -17.68 -40.87
CA ALA A 78 -12.78 -18.43 -42.11
C ALA A 78 -14.18 -19.07 -42.22
N GLU A 79 -14.87 -18.79 -43.34
CA GLU A 79 -16.15 -19.41 -43.71
C GLU A 79 -16.09 -20.94 -43.53
N LEU A 80 -17.21 -21.56 -43.13
CA LEU A 80 -17.39 -23.02 -43.05
C LEU A 80 -17.03 -23.70 -44.38
N PRO A 81 -16.21 -24.78 -44.39
CA PRO A 81 -16.55 -25.86 -45.31
C PRO A 81 -16.17 -27.28 -44.84
N ASP A 82 -17.16 -28.14 -45.02
CA ASP A 82 -17.12 -29.48 -45.58
C ASP A 82 -16.53 -30.66 -44.76
N GLU A 83 -17.41 -31.64 -44.63
CA GLU A 83 -17.45 -32.80 -43.77
C GLU A 83 -16.65 -33.98 -44.40
N SER A 84 -15.40 -33.81 -44.84
CA SER A 84 -14.78 -34.86 -45.69
C SER A 84 -13.26 -35.11 -45.60
N LYS A 85 -12.48 -34.55 -44.66
CA LYS A 85 -10.99 -34.64 -44.72
C LYS A 85 -10.28 -35.34 -43.53
N PRO A 86 -9.63 -36.51 -43.72
CA PRO A 86 -8.74 -37.18 -42.74
C PRO A 86 -7.52 -36.38 -42.22
N GLY A 87 -7.21 -35.24 -42.83
CA GLY A 87 -6.17 -34.31 -42.32
C GLY A 87 -6.62 -33.49 -41.10
N ILE A 88 -7.92 -33.29 -40.94
CA ILE A 88 -8.56 -32.67 -39.76
C ILE A 88 -8.35 -33.53 -38.54
N VAL A 89 -8.54 -34.82 -38.73
CA VAL A 89 -8.42 -35.90 -37.78
C VAL A 89 -6.99 -35.93 -37.20
N LYS A 90 -5.99 -36.12 -38.06
CA LYS A 90 -4.58 -36.09 -37.66
C LYS A 90 -4.15 -34.75 -37.02
N ARG A 91 -4.70 -33.61 -37.45
CA ARG A 91 -4.47 -32.30 -36.83
C ARG A 91 -5.14 -32.14 -35.48
N PHE A 92 -6.34 -32.68 -35.30
CA PHE A 92 -7.13 -32.59 -34.07
C PHE A 92 -6.59 -33.53 -32.99
N LEU A 93 -6.03 -34.68 -33.39
CA LEU A 93 -5.22 -35.56 -32.55
C LEU A 93 -3.86 -35.02 -32.21
N GLY A 94 -3.14 -34.51 -33.21
CA GLY A 94 -1.87 -33.86 -33.00
C GLY A 94 -2.06 -32.68 -32.06
N ALA A 95 -3.16 -31.93 -32.21
CA ALA A 95 -3.57 -30.89 -31.29
C ALA A 95 -3.97 -31.46 -29.92
N PHE A 96 -4.61 -32.62 -29.80
CA PHE A 96 -4.95 -33.26 -28.52
C PHE A 96 -3.73 -33.82 -27.78
N SER A 97 -2.82 -34.50 -28.48
CA SER A 97 -1.54 -35.00 -27.96
C SER A 97 -0.61 -33.84 -27.60
N GLU A 98 -0.50 -32.82 -28.44
CA GLU A 98 0.24 -31.59 -28.10
C GLU A 98 -0.45 -30.80 -26.98
N ARG A 99 -1.79 -30.82 -26.90
CA ARG A 99 -2.54 -30.25 -25.77
C ARG A 99 -2.29 -31.04 -24.49
N GLY A 100 -2.25 -32.37 -24.54
CA GLY A 100 -1.88 -33.25 -23.42
C GLY A 100 -0.45 -33.01 -22.95
N LYS A 101 0.53 -32.98 -23.86
CA LYS A 101 1.91 -32.60 -23.57
C LYS A 101 2.02 -31.18 -23.00
N ARG A 102 1.25 -30.22 -23.51
CA ARG A 102 1.17 -28.86 -22.98
C ARG A 102 0.56 -28.85 -21.58
N LEU A 103 -0.49 -29.63 -21.31
CA LEU A 103 -1.12 -29.72 -20.00
C LEU A 103 -0.18 -30.35 -18.96
N VAL A 104 0.50 -31.45 -19.31
CA VAL A 104 1.52 -32.08 -18.45
C VAL A 104 2.67 -31.09 -18.20
N LYS A 105 3.20 -30.46 -19.24
CA LYS A 105 4.26 -29.45 -19.11
C LYS A 105 3.83 -28.26 -18.24
N ASN A 106 2.58 -27.81 -18.36
CA ASN A 106 2.03 -26.75 -17.50
C ASN A 106 1.87 -27.22 -16.05
N ALA A 107 1.51 -28.48 -15.82
CA ALA A 107 1.44 -29.09 -14.49
C ALA A 107 2.84 -29.23 -13.85
N GLU A 108 3.84 -29.66 -14.61
CA GLU A 108 5.23 -29.76 -14.15
C GLU A 108 5.86 -28.38 -13.87
N ILE A 109 5.55 -27.36 -14.68
CA ILE A 109 5.95 -25.96 -14.40
C ILE A 109 5.34 -25.49 -13.07
N LYS A 110 4.04 -25.70 -12.90
CA LYS A 110 3.34 -25.34 -11.65
C LYS A 110 3.91 -26.10 -10.46
N ASP A 111 4.18 -27.39 -10.61
CA ASP A 111 4.74 -28.21 -9.53
C ASP A 111 6.17 -27.76 -9.19
N LEU A 112 7.01 -27.46 -10.18
CA LEU A 112 8.36 -26.93 -9.95
C LEU A 112 8.31 -25.64 -9.12
N ILE A 113 7.44 -24.70 -9.48
CA ILE A 113 7.28 -23.44 -8.74
C ILE A 113 6.79 -23.69 -7.31
N ASP A 114 5.82 -24.59 -7.12
CA ASP A 114 5.30 -24.98 -5.80
C ASP A 114 6.37 -25.64 -4.93
N LYS A 115 7.15 -26.59 -5.49
CA LYS A 115 8.25 -27.25 -4.78
C LYS A 115 9.37 -26.28 -4.41
N CYS A 116 9.71 -25.35 -5.31
CA CYS A 116 10.63 -24.26 -5.04
C CYS A 116 10.15 -23.38 -3.88
N GLY A 117 8.87 -23.02 -3.83
CA GLY A 117 8.32 -22.24 -2.71
C GLY A 117 8.27 -23.02 -1.39
N LYS A 118 7.99 -24.32 -1.44
CA LYS A 118 7.91 -25.19 -0.25
C LYS A 118 9.27 -25.63 0.30
N GLY A 119 10.35 -25.45 -0.44
CA GLY A 119 11.69 -25.88 -0.01
C GLY A 119 11.97 -27.36 -0.25
N ASN A 120 11.23 -28.03 -1.12
CA ASN A 120 11.47 -29.44 -1.44
C ASN A 120 12.59 -29.58 -2.48
N ARG A 121 13.82 -29.53 -2.01
CA ARG A 121 15.02 -29.54 -2.86
C ARG A 121 15.14 -30.80 -3.74
N GLU A 122 14.82 -31.97 -3.20
CA GLU A 122 14.90 -33.24 -3.93
C GLU A 122 13.96 -33.24 -5.13
N ALA A 123 12.68 -32.91 -4.92
CA ALA A 123 11.70 -32.82 -6.01
C ALA A 123 12.04 -31.73 -7.02
N VAL A 124 12.66 -30.62 -6.59
CA VAL A 124 13.17 -29.60 -7.52
C VAL A 124 14.27 -30.17 -8.41
N GLY A 125 15.22 -30.92 -7.86
CA GLY A 125 16.27 -31.58 -8.62
C GLY A 125 15.71 -32.49 -9.72
N ASP A 126 14.74 -33.33 -9.37
CA ASP A 126 14.06 -34.21 -10.34
C ASP A 126 13.33 -33.42 -11.43
N LEU A 127 12.59 -32.38 -11.05
CA LEU A 127 11.83 -31.55 -11.99
C LEU A 127 12.72 -30.74 -12.93
N LEU A 128 13.90 -30.31 -12.48
CA LEU A 128 14.87 -29.60 -13.32
C LEU A 128 15.50 -30.47 -14.43
N THR A 129 15.39 -31.80 -14.32
CA THR A 129 15.77 -32.70 -15.43
C THR A 129 14.77 -32.65 -16.59
N LYS A 130 13.53 -32.20 -16.34
CA LYS A 130 12.41 -32.21 -17.30
C LYS A 130 11.98 -30.80 -17.72
N VAL A 131 12.06 -29.83 -16.81
CA VAL A 131 11.55 -28.47 -16.98
C VAL A 131 12.70 -27.47 -16.92
N LYS A 132 12.73 -26.54 -17.88
CA LYS A 132 13.70 -25.43 -17.86
C LYS A 132 13.39 -24.48 -16.69
N PRO A 133 14.39 -23.86 -16.05
CA PRO A 133 14.14 -23.02 -14.87
C PRO A 133 13.51 -21.65 -15.20
N ASN A 134 13.65 -21.16 -16.42
CA ASN A 134 13.07 -19.87 -16.87
C ASN A 134 11.63 -20.04 -17.36
N VAL A 135 10.78 -20.58 -16.50
CA VAL A 135 9.35 -20.81 -16.76
C VAL A 135 8.50 -19.90 -15.88
N VAL A 136 7.30 -19.59 -16.35
CA VAL A 136 6.37 -18.71 -15.67
C VAL A 136 5.02 -19.42 -15.53
N ASP A 137 4.47 -19.41 -14.32
CA ASP A 137 3.06 -19.70 -14.05
C ASP A 137 2.51 -18.63 -13.11
N ASN A 138 1.34 -18.08 -13.42
CA ASN A 138 0.69 -17.05 -12.59
C ASN A 138 1.61 -15.89 -12.14
N ARG A 139 2.50 -15.42 -13.04
CA ARG A 139 3.51 -14.38 -12.79
C ARG A 139 4.53 -14.73 -11.70
N GLN A 140 4.76 -16.02 -11.48
CA GLN A 140 5.85 -16.51 -10.65
C GLN A 140 6.82 -17.32 -11.49
N THR A 141 8.09 -17.26 -11.09
CA THR A 141 9.14 -18.17 -11.59
C THR A 141 9.64 -19.04 -10.46
N PRO A 142 10.24 -20.21 -10.77
CA PRO A 142 10.89 -21.05 -9.75
C PRO A 142 11.89 -20.26 -8.91
N LEU A 143 12.69 -19.41 -9.56
CA LEU A 143 13.69 -18.57 -8.90
C LEU A 143 13.07 -17.52 -8.00
N LEU A 144 11.99 -16.86 -8.44
CA LEU A 144 11.25 -15.89 -7.62
C LEU A 144 10.65 -16.54 -6.37
N ALA A 145 10.01 -17.71 -6.52
CA ALA A 145 9.40 -18.43 -5.40
C ALA A 145 10.43 -18.88 -4.35
N ALA A 146 11.53 -19.50 -4.80
CA ALA A 146 12.61 -19.91 -3.91
C ALA A 146 13.27 -18.71 -3.22
N SER A 147 13.47 -17.60 -3.95
CA SER A 147 14.11 -16.39 -3.43
C SER A 147 13.24 -15.67 -2.40
N LEU A 148 11.93 -15.57 -2.63
CA LEU A 148 10.96 -15.02 -1.69
C LEU A 148 10.98 -15.81 -0.36
N MET A 149 11.01 -17.13 -0.47
CA MET A 149 10.93 -18.03 0.69
C MET A 149 12.25 -18.20 1.42
N GLY A 150 13.38 -17.88 0.79
CA GLY A 150 14.71 -17.92 1.40
C GLY A 150 15.43 -19.26 1.24
N HIS A 151 15.03 -20.08 0.28
CA HIS A 151 15.59 -21.42 0.08
C HIS A 151 16.88 -21.36 -0.73
N LEU A 152 17.98 -20.95 -0.09
CA LEU A 152 19.27 -20.68 -0.74
C LEU A 152 19.79 -21.86 -1.58
N ASP A 153 19.69 -23.09 -1.09
CA ASP A 153 20.20 -24.25 -1.82
C ASP A 153 19.41 -24.49 -3.11
N ILE A 154 18.09 -24.27 -3.09
CA ILE A 154 17.25 -24.33 -4.30
C ILE A 154 17.60 -23.19 -5.26
N VAL A 155 17.85 -21.98 -4.74
CA VAL A 155 18.31 -20.86 -5.58
C VAL A 155 19.63 -21.20 -6.28
N LYS A 156 20.59 -21.81 -5.57
CA LYS A 156 21.86 -22.29 -6.15
C LYS A 156 21.62 -23.35 -7.22
N ASP A 157 20.77 -24.34 -6.96
CA ASP A 157 20.46 -25.41 -7.91
C ASP A 157 19.80 -24.85 -9.18
N LEU A 158 18.89 -23.87 -9.04
CA LEU A 158 18.25 -23.18 -10.17
C LEU A 158 19.26 -22.40 -11.01
N VAL A 159 20.16 -21.63 -10.39
CA VAL A 159 21.20 -20.88 -11.11
C VAL A 159 22.19 -21.83 -11.79
N ALA A 160 22.57 -22.93 -11.13
CA ALA A 160 23.38 -23.98 -11.73
C ALA A 160 22.70 -24.61 -12.97
N ALA A 161 21.37 -24.76 -12.92
CA ALA A 161 20.53 -25.18 -14.05
C ALA A 161 20.32 -24.09 -15.12
N LYS A 162 21.06 -22.97 -15.07
CA LYS A 162 20.98 -21.82 -15.99
C LYS A 162 19.69 -21.01 -15.89
N ALA A 163 19.10 -20.90 -14.69
CA ALA A 163 18.12 -19.86 -14.41
C ALA A 163 18.72 -18.48 -14.68
N ASP A 164 17.99 -17.64 -15.39
CA ASP A 164 18.35 -16.24 -15.60
C ASP A 164 18.03 -15.45 -14.33
N VAL A 165 19.07 -14.98 -13.64
CA VAL A 165 18.97 -14.24 -12.37
C VAL A 165 18.25 -12.90 -12.52
N ASN A 166 18.21 -12.34 -13.73
CA ASN A 166 17.56 -11.08 -14.06
C ASN A 166 16.21 -11.28 -14.76
N PHE A 167 15.71 -12.51 -14.84
CA PHE A 167 14.44 -12.79 -15.47
C PHE A 167 13.29 -12.09 -14.74
N VAL A 168 12.48 -11.36 -15.50
CA VAL A 168 11.29 -10.67 -15.02
C VAL A 168 10.05 -11.20 -15.74
N THR A 169 8.98 -11.46 -14.99
CA THR A 169 7.72 -11.93 -15.57
C THR A 169 7.01 -10.81 -16.33
N GLU A 170 6.35 -11.14 -17.44
CA GLU A 170 5.59 -10.15 -18.21
C GLU A 170 4.41 -9.55 -17.42
N GLY A 171 4.11 -8.27 -17.68
CA GLY A 171 2.99 -7.54 -17.09
C GLY A 171 3.39 -6.54 -15.99
N ARG A 172 2.38 -5.86 -15.43
CA ARG A 172 2.53 -4.73 -14.47
C ARG A 172 3.33 -5.03 -13.20
N ALA A 173 3.59 -6.30 -12.89
CA ALA A 173 4.24 -6.71 -11.64
C ALA A 173 5.60 -7.40 -11.87
N GLY A 174 6.22 -7.28 -13.05
CA GLY A 174 7.47 -7.99 -13.39
C GLY A 174 8.53 -7.81 -12.32
N ARG A 175 8.66 -8.77 -11.41
CA ARG A 175 9.40 -8.62 -10.15
C ARG A 175 10.70 -9.42 -10.22
N PRO A 176 11.87 -8.78 -10.12
CA PRO A 176 13.14 -9.49 -10.05
C PRO A 176 13.21 -10.40 -8.82
N ALA A 177 13.92 -11.53 -8.93
CA ALA A 177 14.14 -12.45 -7.81
C ALA A 177 14.84 -11.75 -6.61
N LEU A 178 15.75 -10.83 -6.90
CA LEU A 178 16.42 -10.00 -5.90
C LEU A 178 15.42 -9.18 -5.07
N ASN A 179 14.46 -8.50 -5.71
CA ASN A 179 13.42 -7.72 -5.02
C ASN A 179 12.59 -8.58 -4.08
N ALA A 180 12.25 -9.81 -4.50
CA ALA A 180 11.53 -10.76 -3.68
C ALA A 180 12.33 -11.18 -2.42
N ALA A 181 13.60 -11.53 -2.59
CA ALA A 181 14.50 -11.82 -1.46
C ALA A 181 14.61 -10.64 -0.50
N CYS A 182 14.79 -9.43 -1.02
CA CYS A 182 14.95 -8.21 -0.24
C CYS A 182 13.69 -7.83 0.55
N SER A 183 12.50 -7.98 -0.03
CA SER A 183 11.23 -7.71 0.67
C SER A 183 11.00 -8.59 1.91
N ARG A 184 11.59 -9.79 1.92
CA ARG A 184 11.47 -10.78 3.00
C ARG A 184 12.72 -10.86 3.87
N GLY A 185 13.69 -9.98 3.67
CA GLY A 185 14.92 -9.94 4.46
C GLY A 185 15.81 -11.16 4.28
N ARG A 186 15.74 -11.84 3.12
CA ARG A 186 16.54 -13.05 2.83
C ARG A 186 17.97 -12.67 2.47
N TYR A 187 18.77 -12.34 3.48
CA TYR A 187 20.13 -11.81 3.30
C TYR A 187 21.01 -12.73 2.44
N GLU A 188 21.10 -14.02 2.78
CA GLU A 188 22.00 -14.96 2.13
C GLU A 188 21.60 -15.21 0.67
N VAL A 189 20.30 -15.18 0.38
CA VAL A 189 19.79 -15.26 -0.99
C VAL A 189 20.11 -13.98 -1.76
N ALA A 190 19.88 -12.81 -1.18
CA ALA A 190 20.15 -11.54 -1.82
C ALA A 190 21.65 -11.40 -2.15
N GLU A 191 22.53 -11.76 -1.21
CA GLU A 191 23.98 -11.79 -1.38
C GLU A 191 24.39 -12.71 -2.53
N TYR A 192 23.90 -13.95 -2.53
CA TYR A 192 24.18 -14.90 -3.60
C TYR A 192 23.69 -14.41 -4.97
N LEU A 193 22.47 -13.89 -5.06
CA LEU A 193 21.93 -13.37 -6.33
C LEU A 193 22.78 -12.21 -6.88
N LEU A 194 23.23 -11.29 -6.01
CA LEU A 194 24.12 -10.20 -6.40
C LEU A 194 25.47 -10.73 -6.89
N ASP A 195 26.04 -11.74 -6.24
CA ASP A 195 27.28 -12.40 -6.66
C ASP A 195 27.14 -13.11 -8.02
N GLN A 196 25.93 -13.55 -8.37
CA GLN A 196 25.61 -14.15 -9.67
C GLN A 196 25.22 -13.12 -10.75
N GLY A 197 25.36 -11.82 -10.47
CA GLY A 197 25.12 -10.76 -11.45
C GLY A 197 23.66 -10.29 -11.53
N ALA A 198 22.87 -10.47 -10.48
CA ALA A 198 21.58 -9.79 -10.37
C ALA A 198 21.77 -8.28 -10.38
N SER A 199 20.99 -7.58 -11.19
CA SER A 199 21.04 -6.12 -11.29
C SER A 199 20.49 -5.49 -10.01
N VAL A 200 21.38 -4.87 -9.22
CA VAL A 200 21.06 -4.22 -7.93
C VAL A 200 20.00 -3.11 -8.07
N ASN A 201 19.95 -2.47 -9.24
CA ASN A 201 19.03 -1.37 -9.55
C ASN A 201 17.86 -1.80 -10.45
N ALA A 202 17.66 -3.10 -10.65
CA ALA A 202 16.45 -3.60 -11.29
C ALA A 202 15.22 -3.21 -10.46
N THR A 203 14.12 -2.94 -11.16
CA THR A 203 12.87 -2.53 -10.55
C THR A 203 11.74 -3.42 -11.01
N ASP A 204 10.69 -3.47 -10.21
CA ASP A 204 9.42 -4.01 -10.67
C ASP A 204 8.66 -3.03 -11.59
N GLY A 205 7.43 -3.39 -11.97
CA GLY A 205 6.59 -2.54 -12.82
C GLY A 205 6.13 -1.24 -12.17
N ASP A 206 6.28 -1.09 -10.85
CA ASP A 206 6.05 0.15 -10.11
C ASP A 206 7.34 1.00 -9.97
N GLN A 207 8.40 0.62 -10.69
CA GLN A 207 9.75 1.15 -10.53
C GLN A 207 10.31 0.98 -9.10
N PHE A 208 9.78 0.01 -8.34
CA PHE A 208 10.24 -0.28 -6.99
C PHE A 208 11.51 -1.14 -7.05
N SER A 209 12.61 -0.65 -6.49
CA SER A 209 13.90 -1.36 -6.48
C SER A 209 14.03 -2.32 -5.30
N ALA A 210 15.04 -3.19 -5.34
CA ALA A 210 15.41 -4.05 -4.20
C ALA A 210 15.68 -3.23 -2.92
N LEU A 211 16.25 -2.03 -3.05
CA LEU A 211 16.48 -1.14 -1.90
C LEU A 211 15.15 -0.67 -1.32
N HIS A 212 14.22 -0.19 -2.15
CA HIS A 212 12.88 0.19 -1.68
C HIS A 212 12.18 -0.95 -0.91
N GLU A 213 12.25 -2.18 -1.42
CA GLU A 213 11.68 -3.38 -0.78
C GLU A 213 12.30 -3.66 0.59
N ALA A 214 13.64 -3.65 0.67
CA ALA A 214 14.35 -3.89 1.93
C ALA A 214 14.00 -2.80 2.95
N THR A 215 13.91 -1.55 2.51
CA THR A 215 13.73 -0.41 3.40
C THR A 215 12.28 -0.24 3.87
N PHE A 216 11.30 -0.51 3.00
CA PHE A 216 9.87 -0.46 3.36
C PHE A 216 9.51 -1.56 4.39
N ASN A 217 10.12 -2.74 4.25
CA ASN A 217 9.85 -3.89 5.12
C ASN A 217 10.79 -3.95 6.35
N GLY A 218 11.69 -2.98 6.52
CA GLY A 218 12.54 -2.85 7.71
C GLY A 218 13.67 -3.86 7.81
N HIS A 219 14.41 -4.09 6.72
CA HIS A 219 15.53 -5.03 6.65
C HIS A 219 16.88 -4.31 6.52
N PRO A 220 17.41 -3.69 7.60
CA PRO A 220 18.60 -2.82 7.53
C PRO A 220 19.86 -3.57 7.08
N ARG A 221 20.02 -4.85 7.45
CA ARG A 221 21.15 -5.69 6.98
C ARG A 221 21.12 -5.89 5.46
N VAL A 222 19.95 -6.06 4.87
CA VAL A 222 19.79 -6.22 3.43
C VAL A 222 19.95 -4.87 2.72
N ALA A 223 19.38 -3.80 3.29
CA ALA A 223 19.58 -2.44 2.77
C ALA A 223 21.06 -2.07 2.72
N LYS A 224 21.82 -2.37 3.77
CA LYS A 224 23.28 -2.16 3.83
C LYS A 224 24.01 -2.94 2.75
N LEU A 225 23.72 -4.23 2.60
CA LEU A 225 24.26 -5.05 1.52
C LEU A 225 24.00 -4.41 0.14
N LEU A 226 22.78 -3.99 -0.13
CA LEU A 226 22.41 -3.40 -1.42
C LEU A 226 23.19 -2.09 -1.68
N ILE A 227 23.32 -1.23 -0.68
CA ILE A 227 24.11 0.03 -0.79
C ILE A 227 25.59 -0.30 -1.07
N GLU A 228 26.17 -1.27 -0.35
CA GLU A 228 27.55 -1.71 -0.57
C GLU A 228 27.76 -2.32 -1.97
N ARG A 229 26.72 -2.91 -2.57
CA ARG A 229 26.73 -3.42 -3.95
C ARG A 229 26.32 -2.37 -5.00
N GLY A 230 26.23 -1.09 -4.63
CA GLY A 230 25.99 0.01 -5.58
C GLY A 230 24.52 0.28 -5.91
N ALA A 231 23.60 -0.01 -4.98
CA ALA A 231 22.22 0.44 -5.10
C ALA A 231 22.14 1.97 -5.18
N ASP A 232 21.35 2.48 -6.11
CA ASP A 232 21.04 3.89 -6.23
C ASP A 232 20.06 4.30 -5.12
N ILE A 233 20.58 5.03 -4.13
CA ILE A 233 19.83 5.52 -2.96
C ILE A 233 18.74 6.51 -3.36
N GLU A 234 18.95 7.24 -4.46
CA GLU A 234 18.04 8.28 -4.98
C GLU A 234 17.13 7.76 -6.09
N LYS A 235 17.15 6.44 -6.33
CA LYS A 235 16.23 5.80 -7.27
C LYS A 235 14.80 6.13 -6.87
N LYS A 236 13.96 6.45 -7.86
CA LYS A 236 12.56 6.83 -7.67
C LYS A 236 11.62 5.77 -8.22
N SER A 237 10.60 5.40 -7.45
CA SER A 237 9.45 4.63 -7.93
C SER A 237 8.52 5.46 -8.82
N ASN A 238 7.47 4.84 -9.38
CA ASN A 238 6.52 5.48 -10.29
C ASN A 238 5.84 6.72 -9.70
N ASP A 239 5.57 6.72 -8.40
CA ASP A 239 4.99 7.86 -7.69
C ASP A 239 6.03 8.91 -7.28
N GLY A 240 7.31 8.62 -7.50
CA GLY A 240 8.46 9.44 -7.15
C GLY A 240 9.04 9.16 -5.76
N SER A 241 8.60 8.13 -5.04
CA SER A 241 9.14 7.80 -3.71
C SER A 241 10.58 7.32 -3.80
N THR A 242 11.40 7.69 -2.79
CA THR A 242 12.78 7.19 -2.61
C THR A 242 12.84 6.18 -1.47
N ALA A 243 13.96 5.46 -1.35
CA ALA A 243 14.23 4.53 -0.24
C ALA A 243 14.02 5.18 1.15
N LEU A 244 14.47 6.43 1.33
CA LEU A 244 14.30 7.17 2.58
C LEU A 244 12.83 7.46 2.89
N MET A 245 12.02 7.79 1.89
CA MET A 245 10.59 8.06 2.09
C MET A 245 9.83 6.81 2.53
N VAL A 246 10.09 5.66 1.90
CA VAL A 246 9.41 4.41 2.24
C VAL A 246 9.90 3.84 3.59
N ALA A 247 11.19 3.99 3.92
CA ALA A 247 11.72 3.67 5.25
C ALA A 247 11.06 4.54 6.33
N SER A 248 10.90 5.82 6.04
CA SER A 248 10.29 6.79 6.96
C SER A 248 8.81 6.48 7.23
N GLU A 249 8.10 5.98 6.21
CA GLU A 249 6.72 5.53 6.35
C GLU A 249 6.62 4.23 7.18
N GLY A 250 7.51 3.26 6.92
CA GLY A 250 7.59 2.00 7.68
C GLY A 250 7.96 2.22 9.16
N GLY A 251 8.78 3.23 9.43
CA GLY A 251 9.22 3.60 10.77
C GLY A 251 10.44 2.83 11.26
N ASP A 252 11.18 2.19 10.36
CA ASP A 252 12.42 1.48 10.71
C ASP A 252 13.57 2.48 10.89
N VAL A 253 13.90 2.69 12.16
CA VAL A 253 14.90 3.66 12.62
C VAL A 253 16.30 3.32 12.11
N ASP A 254 16.68 2.05 12.09
CA ASP A 254 18.03 1.63 11.69
C ASP A 254 18.25 1.83 10.20
N THR A 255 17.22 1.53 9.39
CA THR A 255 17.26 1.77 7.95
C THR A 255 17.29 3.27 7.63
N VAL A 256 16.48 4.10 8.30
CA VAL A 256 16.50 5.56 8.10
C VAL A 256 17.88 6.12 8.43
N LYS A 257 18.45 5.70 9.57
CA LYS A 257 19.79 6.12 9.98
C LYS A 257 20.85 5.73 8.94
N LEU A 258 20.84 4.48 8.48
CA LEU A 258 21.73 3.99 7.43
C LEU A 258 21.63 4.84 6.15
N LEU A 259 20.42 5.15 5.70
CA LEU A 259 20.22 5.95 4.48
C LEU A 259 20.75 7.39 4.65
N LEU A 260 20.52 8.01 5.81
CA LEU A 260 21.04 9.35 6.12
C LEU A 260 22.58 9.37 6.23
N GLU A 261 23.19 8.33 6.83
CA GLU A 261 24.66 8.16 6.87
C GLU A 261 25.26 8.08 5.46
N HIS A 262 24.52 7.51 4.50
CA HIS A 262 24.87 7.47 3.08
C HIS A 262 24.33 8.68 2.27
N ARG A 263 23.99 9.78 2.94
CA ARG A 263 23.58 11.07 2.33
C ARG A 263 22.32 11.01 1.47
N ALA A 264 21.36 10.15 1.83
CA ALA A 264 20.04 10.16 1.19
C ALA A 264 19.36 11.55 1.33
N ASN A 265 18.75 12.03 0.25
CA ASN A 265 18.12 13.34 0.20
C ASN A 265 16.81 13.37 0.99
N SER A 266 16.84 13.95 2.19
CA SER A 266 15.66 14.14 3.04
C SER A 266 14.67 15.21 2.55
N SER A 267 15.10 16.07 1.62
CA SER A 267 14.32 17.19 1.08
C SER A 267 13.56 16.86 -0.21
N HIS A 268 13.75 15.66 -0.78
CA HIS A 268 13.07 15.27 -2.01
C HIS A 268 11.53 15.31 -1.85
N ARG A 269 10.85 15.93 -2.81
CA ARG A 269 9.41 16.13 -2.82
C ARG A 269 8.73 15.25 -3.85
N LEU A 270 7.68 14.54 -3.43
CA LEU A 270 6.86 13.73 -4.34
C LEU A 270 6.19 14.61 -5.40
N PRO A 271 6.24 14.26 -6.70
CA PRO A 271 5.63 15.05 -7.76
C PRO A 271 4.13 15.30 -7.57
N LYS A 272 3.38 14.29 -7.09
CA LYS A 272 1.92 14.36 -6.96
C LYS A 272 1.46 15.07 -5.68
N TRP A 273 2.13 14.79 -4.56
CA TRP A 273 1.68 15.25 -3.25
C TRP A 273 2.58 16.31 -2.62
N GLY A 274 3.76 16.59 -3.17
CA GLY A 274 4.70 17.55 -2.59
C GLY A 274 5.26 17.14 -1.22
N ARG A 275 5.05 15.89 -0.79
CA ARG A 275 5.47 15.35 0.51
C ARG A 275 6.95 14.95 0.48
N THR A 276 7.60 15.07 1.63
CA THR A 276 8.98 14.67 1.89
C THR A 276 9.04 13.50 2.87
N ALA A 277 10.22 12.99 3.19
CA ALA A 277 10.40 11.91 4.16
C ALA A 277 9.78 12.23 5.53
N ILE A 278 9.95 13.48 6.01
CA ILE A 278 9.40 13.90 7.31
C ILE A 278 7.87 14.01 7.29
N HIS A 279 7.25 14.34 6.15
CA HIS A 279 5.79 14.26 5.99
C HIS A 279 5.29 12.82 6.16
N SER A 280 5.96 11.86 5.50
CA SER A 280 5.62 10.43 5.60
C SER A 280 5.73 9.93 7.03
N ALA A 281 6.85 10.21 7.71
CA ALA A 281 7.07 9.82 9.11
C ALA A 281 6.03 10.44 10.05
N ALA A 282 5.75 11.74 9.89
CA ALA A 282 4.80 12.45 10.74
C ALA A 282 3.36 11.93 10.55
N SER A 283 2.95 11.69 9.30
CA SER A 283 1.61 11.16 8.97
C SER A 283 1.35 9.75 9.51
N ARG A 284 2.42 9.01 9.87
CA ARG A 284 2.38 7.66 10.46
C ARG A 284 2.73 7.66 11.96
N GLY A 285 2.98 8.83 12.56
CA GLY A 285 3.34 8.97 13.98
C GLY A 285 4.67 8.30 14.36
N LYS A 286 5.63 8.25 13.43
CA LYS A 286 6.94 7.62 13.63
C LYS A 286 7.92 8.57 14.32
N ALA A 287 7.66 8.87 15.60
CA ALA A 287 8.37 9.90 16.37
C ALA A 287 9.90 9.79 16.32
N LYS A 288 10.46 8.58 16.49
CA LYS A 288 11.92 8.37 16.47
C LYS A 288 12.53 8.60 15.07
N VAL A 289 11.79 8.32 14.01
CA VAL A 289 12.20 8.65 12.63
C VAL A 289 12.14 10.16 12.41
N VAL A 290 11.11 10.83 12.93
CA VAL A 290 11.01 12.29 12.86
C VAL A 290 12.18 12.94 13.57
N GLU A 291 12.54 12.49 14.77
CA GLU A 291 13.72 12.95 15.50
C GLU A 291 15.01 12.80 14.66
N LEU A 292 15.24 11.63 14.06
CA LEU A 292 16.41 11.42 13.19
C LEU A 292 16.41 12.31 11.93
N LEU A 293 15.24 12.51 11.31
CA LEU A 293 15.15 13.39 10.14
C LEU A 293 15.41 14.85 10.51
N LEU A 294 15.03 15.28 11.72
CA LEU A 294 15.30 16.63 12.22
C LEU A 294 16.79 16.88 12.50
N GLU A 295 17.57 15.83 12.77
CA GLU A 295 19.03 15.90 12.88
C GLU A 295 19.73 16.06 11.52
N ALA A 296 19.03 15.82 10.40
CA ALA A 296 19.57 16.02 9.06
C ALA A 296 19.64 17.52 8.72
N ALA A 297 20.79 17.97 8.20
CA ALA A 297 21.09 19.39 7.98
C ALA A 297 20.06 20.16 7.15
N ASP A 298 19.42 19.51 6.17
CA ASP A 298 18.48 20.13 5.21
C ASP A 298 17.03 19.67 5.43
N CYS A 299 16.63 19.39 6.68
CA CYS A 299 15.28 18.92 6.97
C CYS A 299 14.22 20.00 6.71
N PRO A 300 13.26 19.77 5.79
CA PRO A 300 12.23 20.74 5.47
C PRO A 300 11.07 20.68 6.48
N ILE A 301 11.33 21.14 7.71
CA ILE A 301 10.41 21.04 8.86
C ILE A 301 9.07 21.75 8.64
N ASP A 302 9.06 22.83 7.84
CA ASP A 302 7.90 23.69 7.60
C ASP A 302 7.39 23.64 6.15
N ASP A 303 7.97 22.80 5.29
CA ASP A 303 7.52 22.69 3.90
C ASP A 303 6.06 22.24 3.85
N GLN A 304 5.30 22.86 2.95
CA GLN A 304 3.91 22.50 2.73
C GLN A 304 3.79 21.48 1.59
N ASP A 305 3.00 20.42 1.82
CA ASP A 305 2.60 19.50 0.77
C ASP A 305 1.59 20.13 -0.21
N SER A 306 1.07 19.36 -1.18
CA SER A 306 0.14 19.87 -2.18
C SER A 306 -1.23 20.25 -1.61
N ALA A 307 -1.57 19.87 -0.37
CA ALA A 307 -2.74 20.33 0.37
C ALA A 307 -2.43 21.57 1.26
N GLY A 308 -1.19 22.04 1.27
CA GLY A 308 -0.74 23.11 2.16
C GLY A 308 -0.37 22.61 3.56
N ALA A 309 -0.33 21.30 3.79
CA ALA A 309 -0.08 20.77 5.12
C ALA A 309 1.41 20.55 5.36
N THR A 310 1.90 21.04 6.49
CA THR A 310 3.27 20.82 6.99
C THR A 310 3.40 19.43 7.63
N PRO A 311 4.61 18.94 7.93
CA PRO A 311 4.81 17.74 8.74
C PRO A 311 4.08 17.82 10.10
N LEU A 312 4.05 19.00 10.72
CA LEU A 312 3.32 19.22 11.97
C LEU A 312 1.81 19.07 11.79
N ILE A 313 1.23 19.59 10.69
CA ILE A 313 -0.19 19.35 10.37
C ILE A 313 -0.43 17.86 10.05
N MET A 314 0.49 17.20 9.34
CA MET A 314 0.42 15.76 9.02
C MET A 314 0.33 14.88 10.27
N ALA A 315 0.98 15.25 11.37
CA ALA A 315 0.90 14.51 12.63
C ALA A 315 -0.52 14.50 13.24
N LEU A 316 -1.38 15.45 12.84
CA LEU A 316 -2.76 15.55 13.33
C LEU A 316 -3.77 14.95 12.35
N ILE A 317 -3.53 15.03 11.04
CA ILE A 317 -4.43 14.49 9.99
C ILE A 317 -4.08 13.07 9.52
N GLY A 318 -2.90 12.56 9.93
CA GLY A 318 -2.41 11.24 9.56
C GLY A 318 -3.42 10.14 9.84
N ASN A 319 -3.27 8.99 9.16
CA ASN A 319 -4.21 7.87 9.21
C ASN A 319 -4.25 7.30 10.63
N THR A 320 -5.01 7.95 11.51
CA THR A 320 -5.04 7.69 12.94
C THR A 320 -5.87 6.42 13.08
N PRO A 321 -5.29 5.26 13.46
CA PRO A 321 -6.09 4.07 13.70
C PRO A 321 -7.09 4.43 14.79
N GLY A 322 -8.38 4.35 14.46
CA GLY A 322 -9.46 4.92 15.27
C GLY A 322 -9.32 4.59 16.75
N LYS A 323 -9.53 5.58 17.63
CA LYS A 323 -9.66 5.47 19.11
C LYS A 323 -8.67 4.59 19.89
N VAL A 324 -7.56 4.07 19.32
CA VAL A 324 -6.58 3.27 20.08
C VAL A 324 -5.53 4.20 20.69
N ALA A 325 -5.50 4.28 22.03
CA ALA A 325 -4.61 5.17 22.78
C ALA A 325 -3.11 4.98 22.46
N ARG A 326 -2.67 3.74 22.18
CA ARG A 326 -1.26 3.45 21.82
C ARG A 326 -0.85 4.08 20.49
N ALA A 327 -1.75 4.13 19.51
CA ALA A 327 -1.46 4.79 18.24
C ALA A 327 -1.32 6.32 18.44
N ARG A 328 -2.06 6.90 19.39
CA ARG A 328 -1.97 8.34 19.73
C ARG A 328 -0.64 8.73 20.38
N ALA A 329 0.01 7.83 21.11
CA ALA A 329 1.30 8.11 21.75
C ALA A 329 2.38 8.50 20.73
N GLY A 330 2.49 7.77 19.61
CA GLY A 330 3.44 8.09 18.55
C GLY A 330 3.21 9.46 17.90
N TYR A 331 1.95 9.87 17.74
CA TYR A 331 1.61 11.20 17.22
C TYR A 331 1.91 12.32 18.22
N LEU A 332 1.60 12.13 19.51
CA LEU A 332 1.92 13.13 20.53
C LEU A 332 3.43 13.36 20.63
N GLU A 333 4.23 12.28 20.64
CA GLU A 333 5.69 12.39 20.64
C GLU A 333 6.21 13.04 19.34
N THR A 334 5.60 12.72 18.19
CA THR A 334 5.91 13.40 16.93
C THR A 334 5.66 14.92 17.01
N VAL A 335 4.51 15.33 17.57
CA VAL A 335 4.19 16.75 17.78
C VAL A 335 5.23 17.39 18.70
N LYS A 336 5.59 16.75 19.81
CA LYS A 336 6.61 17.27 20.73
C LYS A 336 7.98 17.45 20.05
N PHE A 337 8.43 16.48 19.24
CA PHE A 337 9.69 16.61 18.51
C PHE A 337 9.66 17.76 17.51
N LEU A 338 8.60 17.88 16.71
CA LEU A 338 8.48 18.97 15.72
C LEU A 338 8.40 20.34 16.40
N VAL A 339 7.61 20.46 17.47
CA VAL A 339 7.50 21.70 18.26
C VAL A 339 8.83 22.05 18.93
N GLY A 340 9.51 21.06 19.52
CA GLY A 340 10.83 21.24 20.16
C GLY A 340 11.94 21.63 19.18
N ALA A 341 11.81 21.20 17.92
CA ALA A 341 12.70 21.60 16.83
C ALA A 341 12.34 22.97 16.19
N GLY A 342 11.30 23.64 16.69
CA GLY A 342 10.93 24.99 16.26
C GLY A 342 10.04 25.04 15.02
N ALA A 343 9.27 23.98 14.72
CA ALA A 343 8.28 24.00 13.64
C ALA A 343 7.29 25.17 13.80
N ASN A 344 6.96 25.84 12.70
CA ASN A 344 6.03 26.97 12.71
C ASN A 344 4.58 26.50 12.94
N LEU A 345 4.03 26.88 14.09
CA LEU A 345 2.70 26.47 14.56
C LEU A 345 1.54 27.16 13.82
N ASN A 346 1.83 28.21 13.07
CA ASN A 346 0.84 29.14 12.52
C ASN A 346 0.65 29.02 11.01
N ILE A 347 1.37 28.12 10.35
CA ILE A 347 1.18 27.84 8.92
C ILE A 347 -0.24 27.32 8.69
N GLN A 348 -0.92 27.91 7.70
CA GLN A 348 -2.27 27.52 7.31
C GLN A 348 -2.21 26.61 6.08
N ASP A 349 -2.99 25.52 6.10
CA ASP A 349 -3.22 24.70 4.92
C ASP A 349 -4.03 25.46 3.84
N LYS A 350 -4.32 24.80 2.70
CA LYS A 350 -5.11 25.41 1.63
C LYS A 350 -6.55 25.78 2.04
N THR A 351 -7.05 25.28 3.16
CA THR A 351 -8.36 25.64 3.71
C THR A 351 -8.27 26.72 4.79
N GLY A 352 -7.06 27.23 5.09
CA GLY A 352 -6.82 28.20 6.15
C GLY A 352 -6.66 27.58 7.54
N LYS A 353 -6.55 26.26 7.68
CA LYS A 353 -6.49 25.62 9.00
C LYS A 353 -5.05 25.52 9.49
N THR A 354 -4.81 25.94 10.73
CA THR A 354 -3.54 25.73 11.44
C THR A 354 -3.56 24.39 12.18
N VAL A 355 -2.40 23.93 12.65
CA VAL A 355 -2.29 22.70 13.45
C VAL A 355 -3.21 22.72 14.68
N LEU A 356 -3.34 23.86 15.37
CA LEU A 356 -4.20 23.99 16.54
C LEU A 356 -5.69 23.83 16.18
N MET A 357 -6.11 24.27 15.00
CA MET A 357 -7.48 24.05 14.53
C MET A 357 -7.75 22.58 14.24
N PHE A 358 -6.79 21.85 13.68
CA PHE A 358 -6.90 20.40 13.51
C PHE A 358 -7.00 19.69 14.86
N ALA A 359 -6.17 20.08 15.84
CA ALA A 359 -6.22 19.51 17.19
C ALA A 359 -7.59 19.73 17.86
N ALA A 360 -8.17 20.94 17.72
CA ALA A 360 -9.50 21.25 18.24
C ALA A 360 -10.63 20.52 17.50
N LYS A 361 -10.53 20.38 16.17
CA LYS A 361 -11.53 19.71 15.33
C LYS A 361 -11.62 18.20 15.62
N ASP A 362 -10.48 17.57 15.88
CA ASP A 362 -10.36 16.12 16.02
C ASP A 362 -10.25 15.64 17.48
N ASN A 363 -10.51 16.53 18.45
CA ASN A 363 -10.45 16.26 19.90
C ASN A 363 -9.11 15.65 20.35
N ARG A 364 -8.03 16.41 20.10
CA ARG A 364 -6.64 16.07 20.40
C ARG A 364 -6.11 16.99 21.50
N LEU A 365 -6.68 16.86 22.71
CA LEU A 365 -6.45 17.76 23.84
C LEU A 365 -4.97 17.83 24.26
N GLU A 366 -4.28 16.69 24.32
CA GLU A 366 -2.88 16.66 24.77
C GLU A 366 -1.95 17.33 23.76
N GLU A 367 -2.18 17.12 22.46
CA GLU A 367 -1.47 17.83 21.41
C GLU A 367 -1.78 19.33 21.44
N ALA A 368 -3.05 19.71 21.66
CA ALA A 368 -3.42 21.12 21.80
C ALA A 368 -2.75 21.80 22.99
N LYS A 369 -2.58 21.12 24.13
CA LYS A 369 -1.82 21.65 25.28
C LYS A 369 -0.38 21.97 24.89
N VAL A 370 0.31 21.03 24.23
CA VAL A 370 1.69 21.24 23.76
C VAL A 370 1.77 22.45 22.81
N LEU A 371 0.82 22.57 21.88
CA LEU A 371 0.78 23.68 20.92
C LEU A 371 0.51 25.04 21.60
N VAL A 372 -0.40 25.08 22.58
CA VAL A 372 -0.72 26.28 23.35
C VAL A 372 0.45 26.70 24.23
N GLU A 373 1.10 25.77 24.92
CA GLU A 373 2.29 26.01 25.73
C GLU A 373 3.47 26.52 24.89
N ALA A 374 3.58 26.04 23.65
CA ALA A 374 4.57 26.49 22.68
C ALA A 374 4.21 27.82 21.97
N GLY A 375 3.07 28.44 22.31
CA GLY A 375 2.70 29.77 21.82
C GLY A 375 2.01 29.79 20.45
N ALA A 376 1.28 28.74 20.07
CA ALA A 376 0.44 28.76 18.88
C ALA A 376 -0.58 29.92 18.93
N ASP A 377 -0.78 30.62 17.82
CA ASP A 377 -1.77 31.69 17.75
C ASP A 377 -3.20 31.11 17.78
N LEU A 378 -3.92 31.44 18.86
CA LEU A 378 -5.28 30.97 19.13
C LEU A 378 -6.34 31.60 18.23
N ASN A 379 -6.00 32.67 17.50
CA ASN A 379 -6.94 33.62 16.92
C ASN A 379 -6.95 33.64 15.40
N ILE A 380 -6.06 32.90 14.74
CA ILE A 380 -6.08 32.71 13.30
C ILE A 380 -7.45 32.13 12.90
N GLN A 381 -7.99 32.55 11.75
CA GLN A 381 -9.29 32.09 11.25
C GLN A 381 -9.12 31.34 9.92
N ASP A 382 -9.82 30.21 9.79
CA ASP A 382 -9.83 29.43 8.55
C ASP A 382 -10.54 30.15 7.40
N GLN A 383 -10.23 29.75 6.17
CA GLN A 383 -10.76 30.39 4.97
C GLN A 383 -12.16 29.89 4.60
N GLU A 384 -12.64 28.76 5.11
CA GLU A 384 -13.97 28.23 4.78
C GLU A 384 -15.05 28.94 5.59
N LYS A 385 -14.89 28.97 6.92
CA LYS A 385 -15.92 29.46 7.84
C LYS A 385 -15.50 30.70 8.62
N GLY A 386 -14.23 31.06 8.65
CA GLY A 386 -13.70 32.09 9.54
C GLY A 386 -13.68 31.63 11.00
N TRP A 387 -13.39 30.36 11.25
CA TRP A 387 -13.31 29.74 12.56
C TRP A 387 -11.86 29.70 13.02
N SER A 388 -11.63 30.13 14.26
CA SER A 388 -10.41 29.80 15.00
C SER A 388 -10.59 28.50 15.78
N ALA A 389 -9.55 28.02 16.47
CA ALA A 389 -9.59 26.76 17.20
C ALA A 389 -10.77 26.66 18.20
N ILE A 390 -11.11 27.76 18.88
CA ILE A 390 -12.20 27.76 19.87
C ILE A 390 -13.58 27.60 19.23
N PHE A 391 -13.77 28.02 17.98
CA PHE A 391 -15.00 27.77 17.24
C PHE A 391 -15.18 26.28 16.94
N PHE A 392 -14.09 25.58 16.56
CA PHE A 392 -14.13 24.13 16.37
C PHE A 392 -14.46 23.40 17.67
N ALA A 393 -13.82 23.78 18.79
CA ALA A 393 -14.11 23.19 20.11
C ALA A 393 -15.58 23.38 20.51
N ALA A 394 -16.13 24.58 20.30
CA ALA A 394 -17.53 24.89 20.58
C ALA A 394 -18.50 24.06 19.72
N GLU A 395 -18.24 23.90 18.42
CA GLU A 395 -19.09 23.10 17.53
C GLU A 395 -19.02 21.60 17.83
N LYS A 396 -17.85 21.10 18.24
CA LYS A 396 -17.65 19.71 18.64
C LYS A 396 -18.15 19.39 20.05
N ALA A 397 -18.66 20.38 20.77
CA ALA A 397 -19.04 20.28 22.18
C ALA A 397 -17.90 19.77 23.09
N ASP A 398 -16.65 20.07 22.72
CA ASP A 398 -15.44 19.67 23.45
C ASP A 398 -15.15 20.67 24.57
N VAL A 399 -15.73 20.42 25.75
CA VAL A 399 -15.61 21.30 26.93
C VAL A 399 -14.14 21.45 27.37
N PRO A 400 -13.34 20.37 27.54
CA PRO A 400 -11.93 20.51 27.91
C PRO A 400 -11.11 21.35 26.92
N MET A 401 -11.31 21.16 25.62
CA MET A 401 -10.60 21.94 24.60
C MET A 401 -11.02 23.42 24.63
N ALA A 402 -12.32 23.70 24.75
CA ALA A 402 -12.82 25.06 24.84
C ALA A 402 -12.33 25.76 26.12
N GLN A 403 -12.24 25.03 27.23
CA GLN A 403 -11.68 25.53 28.48
C GLN A 403 -10.19 25.88 28.33
N LEU A 404 -9.38 24.95 27.80
CA LEU A 404 -7.96 25.18 27.54
C LEU A 404 -7.73 26.45 26.71
N LEU A 405 -8.43 26.57 25.58
CA LEU A 405 -8.29 27.72 24.68
C LEU A 405 -8.76 29.03 25.32
N CYS A 406 -9.82 28.98 26.12
CA CYS A 406 -10.33 30.15 26.83
C CYS A 406 -9.35 30.63 27.91
N GLU A 407 -8.82 29.71 28.72
CA GLU A 407 -7.82 29.99 29.75
C GLU A 407 -6.50 30.50 29.16
N ALA A 408 -6.12 30.00 27.98
CA ALA A 408 -4.98 30.47 27.21
C ALA A 408 -5.19 31.86 26.55
N GLY A 409 -6.40 32.43 26.65
CA GLY A 409 -6.67 33.80 26.19
C GLY A 409 -7.19 33.92 24.75
N ALA A 410 -7.82 32.88 24.21
CA ALA A 410 -8.50 32.95 22.92
C ALA A 410 -9.51 34.12 22.87
N ASN A 411 -9.56 34.83 21.75
CA ASN A 411 -10.43 35.98 21.58
C ASN A 411 -11.88 35.56 21.34
N LEU A 412 -12.72 35.69 22.38
CA LEU A 412 -14.13 35.33 22.36
C LEU A 412 -15.00 36.27 21.49
N ASP A 413 -14.47 37.46 21.16
CA ASP A 413 -15.18 38.49 20.40
C ASP A 413 -14.98 38.35 18.87
N LEU A 414 -14.08 37.45 18.44
CA LEU A 414 -13.86 37.15 17.02
C LEU A 414 -15.16 36.79 16.33
N ARG A 415 -15.33 37.29 15.11
CA ARG A 415 -16.51 37.04 14.29
C ARG A 415 -16.14 36.19 13.09
N ASN A 416 -16.88 35.10 12.90
CA ASN A 416 -16.72 34.26 11.73
C ASN A 416 -17.33 34.88 10.47
N LYS A 417 -17.26 34.20 9.32
CA LYS A 417 -17.81 34.70 8.05
C LYS A 417 -19.32 34.97 8.08
N LYS A 418 -20.06 34.35 9.01
CA LYS A 418 -21.48 34.59 9.27
C LYS A 418 -21.74 35.66 10.33
N LYS A 419 -20.71 36.44 10.70
CA LYS A 419 -20.73 37.47 11.76
C LYS A 419 -21.12 36.93 13.15
N LYS A 420 -20.98 35.61 13.38
CA LYS A 420 -21.24 34.97 14.68
C LYS A 420 -19.96 34.91 15.52
N SER A 421 -20.08 35.21 16.82
CA SER A 421 -19.03 34.94 17.81
C SER A 421 -18.99 33.47 18.19
N VAL A 422 -17.96 33.08 18.96
CA VAL A 422 -17.92 31.74 19.54
C VAL A 422 -19.06 31.51 20.54
N LEU A 423 -19.53 32.54 21.26
CA LEU A 423 -20.70 32.42 22.14
C LEU A 423 -21.96 32.07 21.35
N ASP A 424 -22.17 32.70 20.19
CA ASP A 424 -23.32 32.44 19.32
C ASP A 424 -23.30 31.01 18.76
N VAL A 425 -22.10 30.51 18.43
CA VAL A 425 -21.90 29.14 17.97
C VAL A 425 -22.13 28.16 19.13
N ALA A 426 -21.51 28.39 20.29
CA ALA A 426 -21.68 27.55 21.47
C ALA A 426 -23.16 27.45 21.90
N LYS A 427 -23.92 28.54 21.84
CA LYS A 427 -25.37 28.53 22.15
C LYS A 427 -26.14 27.53 21.27
N THR A 428 -25.67 27.29 20.05
CA THR A 428 -26.30 26.37 19.10
C THR A 428 -25.91 24.92 19.37
N TYR A 429 -24.66 24.65 19.75
CA TYR A 429 -24.09 23.29 19.78
C TYR A 429 -23.86 22.74 21.19
N SER A 430 -23.58 23.59 22.19
CA SER A 430 -23.25 23.19 23.56
C SER A 430 -23.60 24.28 24.58
N PRO A 431 -24.73 24.15 25.30
CA PRO A 431 -25.10 25.06 26.38
C PRO A 431 -24.04 25.18 27.47
N THR A 432 -23.34 24.07 27.78
CA THR A 432 -22.26 24.05 28.77
C THR A 432 -21.09 24.93 28.37
N ILE A 433 -20.64 24.85 27.10
CA ILE A 433 -19.58 25.73 26.60
C ILE A 433 -20.07 27.18 26.57
N HIS A 434 -21.33 27.41 26.17
CA HIS A 434 -21.88 28.77 26.13
C HIS A 434 -21.82 29.44 27.51
N GLU A 435 -22.30 28.76 28.55
CA GLU A 435 -22.29 29.26 29.93
C GLU A 435 -20.85 29.52 30.43
N MET A 436 -19.92 28.60 30.13
CA MET A 436 -18.51 28.73 30.49
C MET A 436 -17.87 29.98 29.84
N LEU A 437 -18.06 30.15 28.53
CA LEU A 437 -17.48 31.27 27.79
C LEU A 437 -18.14 32.61 28.16
N GLU A 438 -19.43 32.62 28.46
CA GLU A 438 -20.14 33.80 28.95
C GLU A 438 -19.58 34.26 30.31
N LYS A 439 -19.41 33.33 31.26
CA LYS A 439 -18.77 33.62 32.56
C LYS A 439 -17.35 34.16 32.37
N ALA A 440 -16.56 33.58 31.46
CA ALA A 440 -15.22 34.05 31.16
C ALA A 440 -15.20 35.46 30.57
N SER A 441 -16.11 35.75 29.63
CA SER A 441 -16.27 37.09 29.02
C SER A 441 -16.63 38.15 30.07
N GLN A 442 -17.61 37.87 30.94
CA GLN A 442 -18.02 38.79 32.01
C GLN A 442 -16.87 39.07 32.99
N ARG A 443 -16.09 38.05 33.37
CA ARG A 443 -14.90 38.23 34.21
C ARG A 443 -13.89 39.18 33.57
N LYS A 444 -13.63 39.04 32.27
CA LYS A 444 -12.70 39.92 31.52
C LYS A 444 -13.16 41.38 31.54
N VAL A 445 -14.46 41.62 31.33
CA VAL A 445 -15.06 42.96 31.40
C VAL A 445 -14.90 43.57 32.80
N ASN A 446 -15.22 42.81 33.85
CA ASN A 446 -15.09 43.27 35.23
C ASN A 446 -13.65 43.61 35.61
N LEU A 447 -12.69 42.77 35.23
CA LEU A 447 -11.26 43.03 35.41
C LEU A 447 -10.80 44.30 34.68
N GLY A 448 -11.29 44.53 33.46
CA GLY A 448 -11.02 45.74 32.68
C GLY A 448 -11.50 47.00 33.40
N ARG A 449 -12.73 46.97 33.92
CA ARG A 449 -13.30 48.06 34.72
C ARG A 449 -12.49 48.35 35.98
N ILE A 450 -12.13 47.32 36.75
CA ILE A 450 -11.30 47.47 37.97
C ILE A 450 -9.92 48.08 37.63
N LYS A 451 -9.28 47.65 36.53
CA LYS A 451 -8.00 48.22 36.08
C LYS A 451 -8.15 49.69 35.65
N ALA A 452 -9.26 50.07 35.03
CA ALA A 452 -9.52 51.46 34.66
C ALA A 452 -9.77 52.34 35.89
N GLU A 453 -10.57 51.86 36.86
CA GLU A 453 -10.82 52.54 38.13
C GLU A 453 -9.52 52.73 38.93
N LYS A 454 -8.66 51.71 39.02
CA LYS A 454 -7.32 51.84 39.65
C LYS A 454 -6.45 52.90 38.98
N ARG A 455 -6.45 52.99 37.64
CA ARG A 455 -5.71 54.02 36.89
C ARG A 455 -6.23 55.43 37.18
N LEU A 456 -7.54 55.61 37.27
CA LEU A 456 -8.16 56.89 37.64
C LEU A 456 -7.80 57.32 39.07
N ILE A 457 -7.83 56.38 40.03
CA ILE A 457 -7.43 56.65 41.41
C ILE A 457 -5.97 57.08 41.49
N LEU A 458 -5.07 56.38 40.78
CA LEU A 458 -3.65 56.72 40.76
C LEU A 458 -3.41 58.13 40.17
N LYS A 459 -4.04 58.42 39.02
CA LYS A 459 -3.95 59.72 38.35
C LYS A 459 -4.50 60.86 39.22
N ASN A 460 -5.60 60.62 39.95
CA ASN A 460 -6.13 61.59 40.92
C ASN A 460 -5.20 61.80 42.12
N LYS A 461 -4.50 60.75 42.57
CA LYS A 461 -3.50 60.86 43.64
C LYS A 461 -2.30 61.69 43.19
N GLU A 462 -1.81 61.48 41.97
CA GLU A 462 -0.75 62.29 41.35
C GLU A 462 -1.16 63.76 41.23
N LEU A 463 -2.36 64.03 40.69
CA LEU A 463 -2.90 65.40 40.60
C LEU A 463 -2.95 66.10 41.96
N ARG A 464 -3.38 65.39 43.01
CA ARG A 464 -3.38 65.94 44.39
C ARG A 464 -1.99 66.24 44.91
N MET A 465 -0.99 65.40 44.64
CA MET A 465 0.40 65.66 45.03
C MET A 465 1.00 66.85 44.27
N THR A 466 0.67 67.02 42.99
CA THR A 466 1.12 68.19 42.20
C THR A 466 0.43 69.50 42.59
N LEU A 467 -0.81 69.45 43.09
CA LEU A 467 -1.56 70.63 43.52
C LEU A 467 -1.31 70.99 45.00
N GLN A 468 -0.75 70.08 45.80
CA GLN A 468 -0.44 70.32 47.22
C GLN A 468 0.48 71.53 47.48
N PRO A 469 1.54 71.80 46.68
CA PRO A 469 2.37 72.99 46.85
C PRO A 469 1.64 74.31 46.54
N TRP A 470 0.60 74.28 45.70
CA TRP A 470 -0.19 75.47 45.34
C TRP A 470 -1.19 75.84 46.44
N ASN A 471 -1.76 74.84 47.13
CA ASN A 471 -2.72 75.09 48.21
C ASN A 471 -2.09 75.64 49.49
N ASN A 472 -0.79 75.41 49.72
CA ASN A 472 -0.08 75.92 50.89
C ASN A 472 0.46 77.36 50.71
N ASN A 473 0.27 77.98 49.54
CA ASN A 473 0.69 79.35 49.23
C ASN A 473 -0.47 80.34 49.08
N VAL A 474 -1.70 79.91 49.40
CA VAL A 474 -2.85 80.83 49.48
C VAL A 474 -3.04 81.18 50.97
N HIS A 475 -2.30 82.18 51.42
CA HIS A 475 -2.43 82.80 52.74
C HIS A 475 -3.07 84.18 52.62
#